data_AF-A0A2K5YBB2-F1
#
_entry.id   AF-A0A2K5YBB2-F1
#
_cell.length_a   1.000
_cell.length_b   1.000
_cell.length_c   1.000
_cell.angle_alpha   90.00
_cell.angle_beta   90.00
_cell.angle_gamma   90.00
#
_symmetry.space_group_name_H-M   'P 1'
#
loop_
_entity.id
_entity.type
_entity.pdbx_description
1 polymer ?
#
loop_
_entity_poly.entity_id
_entity_poly.type
_entity_poly.pdbx_seq_one_letter_code
_entity_poly.pdbx_strand_id
1 'polypeptide(L)'
;MWRRCWRQRVLAAACLGAALLLLCAAPRTLSPVFGNRALGSSWLGGERRSPLQKLYDLDQDPRSTLAEVHRQRRDLLSSACSRHTRRQRLLQPEDLRHVLVDDAHGLLYCYVPKVACTNWKRVLLALSGQTRGDPRAIPAHEAHAPGRLPSLADFSPAEINRRLRAYLAFLFVREPFERLASAYRNKLAR
;
A
#
# COMPACT_ATOMS: atom_id res chain seq x y z
N MET A 1 11.77 -39.20 62.61
CA MET A 1 11.89 -39.64 61.20
C MET A 1 10.88 -38.98 60.24
N TRP A 2 10.42 -37.73 60.45
CA TRP A 2 9.30 -37.14 59.68
C TRP A 2 9.48 -35.65 59.30
N ARG A 3 10.72 -35.15 59.19
CA ARG A 3 10.99 -33.71 58.88
C ARG A 3 11.78 -33.44 57.59
N ARG A 4 12.36 -34.45 56.95
CA ARG A 4 13.05 -34.30 55.64
C ARG A 4 12.15 -34.52 54.42
N CYS A 5 11.00 -35.19 54.57
CA CYS A 5 10.09 -35.50 53.45
C CYS A 5 9.17 -34.33 53.04
N TRP A 6 9.01 -33.31 53.89
CA TRP A 6 8.12 -32.17 53.62
C TRP A 6 8.77 -31.11 52.73
N ARG A 7 10.07 -30.87 52.88
CA ARG A 7 10.81 -29.86 52.10
C ARG A 7 10.93 -30.20 50.61
N GLN A 8 11.07 -31.47 50.24
CA GLN A 8 11.13 -31.89 48.84
C GLN A 8 9.76 -31.81 48.13
N ARG A 9 8.66 -32.02 48.86
CA ARG A 9 7.30 -31.91 48.31
C ARG A 9 6.86 -30.46 48.08
N VAL A 10 7.28 -29.53 48.95
CA VAL A 10 6.97 -28.10 48.80
C VAL A 10 7.73 -27.47 47.63
N LEU A 11 8.99 -27.87 47.39
CA LEU A 11 9.77 -27.39 46.25
C LEU A 11 9.23 -27.90 44.90
N ALA A 12 8.78 -29.15 44.82
CA ALA A 12 8.16 -29.70 43.61
C ALA A 12 6.80 -29.04 43.30
N ALA A 13 5.99 -28.75 44.32
CA ALA A 13 4.70 -28.07 44.16
C ALA A 13 4.85 -26.60 43.74
N ALA A 14 5.87 -25.89 44.24
CA ALA A 14 6.16 -24.51 43.85
C ALA A 14 6.64 -24.39 42.38
N CYS A 15 7.42 -25.36 41.88
CA CYS A 15 7.88 -25.38 40.49
C CYS A 15 6.75 -25.70 39.49
N LEU A 16 5.81 -26.59 39.85
CA LEU A 16 4.64 -26.91 39.01
C LEU A 16 3.65 -25.73 38.96
N GLY A 17 3.47 -25.01 40.08
CA GLY A 17 2.62 -23.82 40.14
C GLY A 17 3.14 -22.66 39.29
N ALA A 18 4.46 -22.43 39.27
CA ALA A 18 5.08 -21.40 38.45
C ALA A 18 5.03 -21.72 36.94
N ALA A 19 5.17 -22.99 36.56
CA ALA A 19 5.05 -23.43 35.17
C ALA A 19 3.61 -23.29 34.63
N LEU A 20 2.59 -23.62 35.46
CA LEU A 20 1.19 -23.47 35.07
C LEU A 20 0.77 -22.01 34.92
N LEU A 21 1.27 -21.11 35.77
CA LEU A 21 1.02 -19.67 35.68
C LEU A 21 1.66 -19.04 34.44
N LEU A 22 2.84 -19.51 34.01
CA LEU A 22 3.48 -19.07 32.77
C LEU A 22 2.76 -19.59 31.51
N LEU A 23 2.17 -20.79 31.55
CA LEU A 23 1.33 -21.33 30.48
C LEU A 23 -0.04 -20.63 30.36
N CYS A 24 -0.57 -20.06 31.45
CA CYS A 24 -1.86 -19.37 31.47
C CYS A 24 -1.77 -17.85 31.23
N ALA A 25 -0.59 -17.22 31.39
CA ALA A 25 -0.38 -15.79 31.16
C ALA A 25 0.01 -15.43 29.70
N ALA A 26 0.22 -16.43 28.84
CA ALA A 26 0.37 -16.18 27.40
C ALA A 26 -1.01 -15.83 26.81
N PRO A 27 -1.22 -14.65 26.21
CA PRO A 27 -2.49 -14.29 25.60
C PRO A 27 -2.75 -15.27 24.45
N ARG A 28 -3.83 -16.05 24.56
CA ARG A 28 -4.44 -16.76 23.44
C ARG A 28 -4.99 -15.71 22.47
N THR A 29 -4.14 -15.15 21.63
CA THR A 29 -4.55 -14.41 20.45
C THR A 29 -5.07 -15.42 19.41
N LEU A 30 -6.33 -15.83 19.58
CA LEU A 30 -7.11 -16.32 18.46
C LEU A 30 -7.38 -15.12 17.54
N SER A 31 -6.40 -14.80 16.69
CA SER A 31 -6.67 -14.01 15.50
C SER A 31 -7.50 -14.86 14.55
N PRO A 32 -8.65 -14.39 14.05
CA PRO A 32 -9.32 -15.08 12.96
C PRO A 32 -8.40 -15.01 11.73
N VAL A 33 -7.91 -16.18 11.34
CA VAL A 33 -7.23 -16.41 10.07
C VAL A 33 -8.24 -16.10 8.96
N PHE A 34 -8.17 -14.90 8.41
CA PHE A 34 -8.54 -14.63 7.03
C PHE A 34 -7.28 -14.10 6.32
N GLY A 35 -6.31 -15.00 6.18
CA GLY A 35 -5.15 -14.77 5.35
C GLY A 35 -5.53 -14.90 3.88
N ASN A 36 -5.67 -13.77 3.19
CA ASN A 36 -5.58 -13.76 1.72
C ASN A 36 -4.14 -14.16 1.34
N ARG A 37 -3.95 -15.47 1.13
CA ARG A 37 -2.70 -16.12 0.71
C ARG A 37 -2.25 -15.78 -0.73
N ALA A 38 -2.68 -14.65 -1.31
CA ALA A 38 -2.31 -14.29 -2.67
C ALA A 38 -1.07 -13.37 -2.77
N LEU A 39 -0.59 -12.76 -1.68
CA LEU A 39 0.52 -11.79 -1.72
C LEU A 39 1.69 -12.08 -0.76
N GLY A 40 1.63 -13.19 -0.02
CA GLY A 40 2.55 -13.47 1.09
C GLY A 40 3.33 -14.78 0.97
N SER A 41 4.11 -14.98 -0.10
CA SER A 41 5.20 -15.99 -0.11
C SER A 41 6.09 -15.84 -1.35
N SER A 42 7.10 -14.99 -1.29
CA SER A 42 8.23 -15.01 -2.24
C SER A 42 9.43 -14.25 -1.65
N TRP A 43 9.94 -14.73 -0.52
CA TRP A 43 11.15 -14.18 0.11
C TRP A 43 12.26 -15.21 0.30
N LEU A 44 12.10 -16.43 -0.25
CA LEU A 44 13.14 -17.46 -0.28
C LEU A 44 13.45 -17.78 -1.75
N GLY A 45 14.60 -17.32 -2.22
CA GLY A 45 15.24 -17.78 -3.47
C GLY A 45 14.45 -17.59 -4.77
N GLY A 46 14.52 -16.41 -5.37
CA GLY A 46 14.01 -16.16 -6.72
C GLY A 46 14.19 -14.70 -7.10
N GLU A 47 14.50 -14.42 -8.37
CA GLU A 47 14.66 -13.08 -8.95
C GLU A 47 13.66 -12.07 -8.34
N ARG A 48 14.17 -10.98 -7.74
CA ARG A 48 13.31 -9.91 -7.21
C ARG A 48 12.68 -9.15 -8.38
N ARG A 49 11.58 -9.69 -8.92
CA ARG A 49 10.74 -9.00 -9.90
C ARG A 49 10.13 -7.77 -9.22
N SER A 50 10.30 -6.60 -9.85
CA SER A 50 9.65 -5.38 -9.37
C SER A 50 8.13 -5.56 -9.39
N PRO A 51 7.36 -4.81 -8.58
CA PRO A 51 5.90 -4.86 -8.65
C PRO A 51 5.36 -4.60 -10.06
N LEU A 52 6.02 -3.74 -10.83
CA LEU A 52 5.72 -3.54 -12.24
C LEU A 52 5.99 -4.80 -13.07
N GLN A 53 7.12 -5.48 -12.87
CA GLN A 53 7.42 -6.74 -13.56
C GLN A 53 6.35 -7.80 -13.30
N LYS A 54 5.83 -7.89 -12.08
CA LYS A 54 4.72 -8.81 -11.76
C LYS A 54 3.45 -8.46 -12.54
N LEU A 55 3.13 -7.18 -12.71
CA LEU A 55 1.99 -6.77 -13.55
C LEU A 55 2.21 -7.13 -15.02
N TYR A 56 3.42 -6.94 -15.54
CA TYR A 56 3.74 -7.37 -16.91
C TYR A 56 3.51 -8.87 -17.11
N ASP A 57 3.88 -9.68 -16.11
CA ASP A 57 3.71 -11.13 -16.17
C ASP A 57 2.23 -11.56 -16.15
N LEU A 58 1.36 -10.79 -15.48
CA LEU A 58 -0.09 -11.03 -15.48
C LEU A 58 -0.74 -10.64 -16.81
N ASP A 59 -0.22 -9.60 -17.47
CA ASP A 59 -0.71 -9.10 -18.76
C ASP A 59 -0.16 -9.90 -19.97
N GLN A 60 0.53 -11.03 -19.76
CA GLN A 60 1.17 -11.84 -20.82
C GLN A 60 0.17 -12.60 -21.73
N ASP A 61 -1.00 -12.06 -22.03
CA ASP A 61 -1.75 -12.51 -23.20
C ASP A 61 -1.18 -11.81 -24.45
N PRO A 62 -0.37 -12.51 -25.29
CA PRO A 62 0.25 -11.92 -26.47
C PRO A 62 -0.77 -11.46 -27.53
N ARG A 63 -2.07 -11.75 -27.37
CA ARG A 63 -3.13 -11.32 -28.29
C ARG A 63 -4.00 -10.18 -27.74
N SER A 64 -3.76 -9.69 -26.53
CA SER A 64 -4.59 -8.60 -25.99
C SER A 64 -4.16 -7.23 -26.53
N THR A 65 -5.07 -6.58 -27.26
CA THR A 65 -4.86 -5.21 -27.78
C THR A 65 -4.60 -4.21 -26.65
N LEU A 66 -5.17 -4.46 -25.47
CA LEU A 66 -5.00 -3.62 -24.28
C LEU A 66 -3.58 -3.67 -23.71
N ALA A 67 -2.96 -4.86 -23.62
CA ALA A 67 -1.58 -4.98 -23.14
C ALA A 67 -0.60 -4.22 -24.05
N GLU A 68 -0.83 -4.26 -25.36
CA GLU A 68 -0.01 -3.52 -26.32
C GLU A 68 -0.16 -2.00 -26.16
N VAL A 69 -1.40 -1.49 -25.99
CA VAL A 69 -1.63 -0.07 -25.68
C VAL A 69 -0.93 0.34 -24.38
N HIS A 70 -0.96 -0.50 -23.34
CA HIS A 70 -0.26 -0.22 -22.09
C HIS A 70 1.26 -0.23 -22.25
N ARG A 71 1.81 -1.13 -23.05
CA ARG A 71 3.25 -1.18 -23.39
C ARG A 71 3.68 0.12 -24.06
N GLN A 72 3.00 0.52 -25.14
CA GLN A 72 3.29 1.75 -25.88
C GLN A 72 3.23 3.00 -25.00
N ARG A 73 2.23 3.09 -24.11
CA ARG A 73 2.11 4.21 -23.16
C ARG A 73 3.31 4.31 -22.21
N ARG A 74 3.81 3.16 -21.74
CA ARG A 74 4.98 3.12 -20.84
C ARG A 74 6.27 3.44 -21.58
N ASP A 75 6.43 2.97 -22.81
CA ASP A 75 7.59 3.29 -23.64
C ASP A 75 7.64 4.78 -23.96
N LEU A 76 6.49 5.37 -24.29
CA LEU A 76 6.35 6.81 -24.46
C LEU A 76 6.74 7.56 -23.18
N LEU A 77 6.22 7.14 -22.02
CA LEU A 77 6.56 7.75 -20.74
C LEU A 77 8.07 7.65 -20.46
N SER A 78 8.67 6.47 -20.63
CA SER A 78 10.10 6.23 -20.43
C SER A 78 10.95 7.14 -21.33
N SER A 79 10.60 7.23 -22.62
CA SER A 79 11.29 8.09 -23.59
C SER A 79 11.13 9.58 -23.30
N ALA A 80 9.97 10.00 -22.79
CA ALA A 80 9.73 11.38 -22.41
C ALA A 80 10.53 11.72 -21.14
N CYS A 81 10.49 10.84 -20.14
CA CYS A 81 11.25 10.99 -18.90
C CYS A 81 12.75 11.09 -19.17
N SER A 82 13.35 10.22 -19.99
CA SER A 82 14.79 10.27 -20.28
C SER A 82 15.24 11.60 -20.89
N ARG A 83 14.36 12.27 -21.66
CA ARG A 83 14.63 13.58 -22.26
C ARG A 83 14.42 14.77 -21.31
N HIS A 84 13.48 14.65 -20.37
CA HIS A 84 13.03 15.78 -19.54
C HIS A 84 13.49 15.70 -18.08
N THR A 85 13.89 14.54 -17.58
CA THR A 85 14.52 14.38 -16.26
C THR A 85 15.99 14.79 -16.31
N ARG A 86 16.25 16.03 -16.74
CA ARG A 86 17.59 16.64 -16.77
C ARG A 86 18.05 17.22 -15.42
N ARG A 87 17.38 16.89 -14.31
CA ARG A 87 17.77 17.38 -12.97
C ARG A 87 17.96 16.23 -12.00
N GLN A 88 19.23 15.94 -11.72
CA GLN A 88 19.72 15.17 -10.58
C GLN A 88 19.49 15.94 -9.26
N ARG A 89 18.30 16.50 -9.03
CA ARG A 89 17.99 17.12 -7.74
C ARG A 89 17.33 16.09 -6.85
N LEU A 90 17.77 16.06 -5.60
CA LEU A 90 17.10 15.30 -4.54
C LEU A 90 15.63 15.73 -4.45
N LEU A 91 14.74 14.74 -4.45
CA LEU A 91 13.30 14.93 -4.27
C LEU A 91 13.07 15.63 -2.93
N GLN A 92 12.34 16.74 -2.96
CA GLN A 92 11.91 17.45 -1.77
C GLN A 92 10.53 16.91 -1.32
N PRO A 93 10.14 17.07 -0.05
CA PRO A 93 8.81 16.67 0.42
C PRO A 93 7.68 17.23 -0.44
N GLU A 94 7.82 18.46 -0.94
CA GLU A 94 6.87 19.13 -1.85
C GLU A 94 6.62 18.33 -3.13
N ASP A 95 7.66 17.69 -3.68
CA ASP A 95 7.57 16.87 -4.89
C ASP A 95 6.75 15.59 -4.66
N LEU A 96 6.57 15.19 -3.40
CA LEU A 96 5.95 13.93 -2.98
C LEU A 96 4.54 14.09 -2.40
N ARG A 97 4.05 15.34 -2.20
CA ARG A 97 2.72 15.63 -1.62
C ARG A 97 1.56 15.09 -2.43
N HIS A 98 1.78 14.83 -3.71
CA HIS A 98 0.77 14.28 -4.62
C HIS A 98 0.80 12.75 -4.73
N VAL A 99 1.62 12.07 -3.92
CA VAL A 99 1.73 10.61 -3.92
C VAL A 99 1.08 10.07 -2.65
N LEU A 100 -0.05 9.39 -2.78
CA LEU A 100 -0.70 8.71 -1.66
C LEU A 100 -0.11 7.32 -1.46
N VAL A 101 -0.02 6.91 -0.21
CA VAL A 101 0.59 5.64 0.21
C VAL A 101 -0.49 4.70 0.72
N ASP A 102 -0.43 3.45 0.27
CA ASP A 102 -1.15 2.33 0.88
C ASP A 102 -0.14 1.23 1.23
N ASP A 103 0.26 1.21 2.50
CA ASP A 103 1.26 0.25 3.00
C ASP A 103 0.74 -1.18 3.02
N ALA A 104 -0.56 -1.37 3.21
CA ALA A 104 -1.16 -2.70 3.32
C ALA A 104 -1.07 -3.47 2.00
N HIS A 105 -1.21 -2.76 0.87
CA HIS A 105 -1.14 -3.33 -0.47
C HIS A 105 0.16 -3.00 -1.21
N GLY A 106 1.05 -2.20 -0.61
CA GLY A 106 2.31 -1.79 -1.23
C GLY A 106 2.09 -0.93 -2.47
N LEU A 107 1.23 0.09 -2.39
CA LEU A 107 0.87 0.96 -3.50
C LEU A 107 1.32 2.41 -3.28
N LEU A 108 1.73 3.04 -4.38
CA LEU A 108 1.97 4.48 -4.48
C LEU A 108 1.08 5.06 -5.58
N TYR A 109 0.09 5.86 -5.21
CA TYR A 109 -0.82 6.50 -6.16
C TYR A 109 -0.47 7.98 -6.33
N CYS A 110 0.09 8.34 -7.48
CA CYS A 110 0.32 9.74 -7.84
C CYS A 110 -0.99 10.33 -8.41
N TYR A 111 -1.70 11.12 -7.60
CA TYR A 111 -2.98 11.66 -8.02
C TYR A 111 -2.79 12.91 -8.89
N VAL A 112 -3.52 12.93 -10.01
CA VAL A 112 -3.63 14.10 -10.87
C VAL A 112 -5.08 14.59 -10.84
N PRO A 113 -5.35 15.89 -10.64
CA PRO A 113 -6.72 16.38 -10.67
C PRO A 113 -7.42 16.07 -12.00
N LYS A 114 -8.72 15.78 -11.91
CA LYS A 114 -9.64 15.59 -13.07
C LYS A 114 -9.37 14.36 -13.95
N VAL A 115 -8.59 13.40 -13.46
CA VAL A 115 -8.41 12.07 -14.09
C VAL A 115 -8.97 10.96 -13.20
N ALA A 116 -10.19 11.17 -12.69
CA ALA A 116 -10.86 10.29 -11.73
C ALA A 116 -10.20 10.20 -10.34
N CYS A 117 -9.48 11.25 -9.90
CA CYS A 117 -8.78 11.24 -8.60
C CYS A 117 -9.70 11.00 -7.40
N THR A 118 -10.93 11.53 -7.39
CA THR A 118 -11.89 11.28 -6.32
C THR A 118 -12.24 9.79 -6.23
N ASN A 119 -12.44 9.11 -7.36
CA ASN A 119 -12.77 7.68 -7.37
C ASN A 119 -11.59 6.84 -6.86
N TRP A 120 -10.37 7.14 -7.27
CA TRP A 120 -9.20 6.42 -6.75
C TRP A 120 -8.97 6.65 -5.27
N LYS A 121 -9.20 7.87 -4.75
CA LYS A 121 -9.16 8.10 -3.30
C LYS A 121 -10.20 7.28 -2.55
N ARG A 122 -11.42 7.14 -3.08
CA ARG A 122 -12.46 6.27 -2.51
C ARG A 122 -12.03 4.81 -2.48
N VAL A 123 -11.45 4.31 -3.57
CA VAL A 123 -10.93 2.94 -3.63
C VAL A 123 -9.84 2.73 -2.58
N LEU A 124 -8.89 3.65 -2.46
CA LEU A 124 -7.82 3.56 -1.45
C LEU A 124 -8.37 3.62 0.00
N LEU A 125 -9.41 4.42 0.26
CA LEU A 125 -10.08 4.46 1.57
C LEU A 125 -10.83 3.18 1.90
N ALA A 126 -11.40 2.52 0.89
CA ALA A 126 -12.05 1.22 1.07
C ALA A 126 -11.01 0.12 1.32
N LEU A 127 -9.90 0.14 0.57
CA LEU A 127 -8.77 -0.79 0.74
C LEU A 127 -8.08 -0.63 2.10
N SER A 128 -7.97 0.59 2.63
CA SER A 128 -7.35 0.82 3.95
C SER A 128 -8.18 0.29 5.13
N GLY A 129 -9.40 -0.18 4.89
CA GLY A 129 -10.31 -0.66 5.93
C GLY A 129 -10.92 0.45 6.79
N GLN A 130 -10.58 1.72 6.54
CA GLN A 130 -11.17 2.88 7.23
C GLN A 130 -12.64 3.10 6.87
N THR A 131 -13.08 2.59 5.73
CA THR A 131 -14.47 2.63 5.27
C THR A 131 -14.92 1.24 4.89
N ARG A 132 -16.11 0.84 5.33
CA ARG A 132 -16.74 -0.44 4.95
C ARG A 132 -17.80 -0.18 3.90
N GLY A 133 -17.87 -1.03 2.88
CA GLY A 133 -18.90 -0.98 1.84
C GLY A 133 -18.40 -0.49 0.48
N ASP A 134 -19.35 -0.12 -0.39
CA ASP A 134 -19.05 0.33 -1.76
C ASP A 134 -18.23 1.64 -1.74
N PRO A 135 -17.05 1.69 -2.38
CA PRO A 135 -16.28 2.93 -2.54
C PRO A 135 -17.10 4.10 -3.09
N ARG A 136 -18.12 3.84 -3.93
CA ARG A 136 -18.98 4.89 -4.49
C ARG A 136 -19.85 5.59 -3.46
N ALA A 137 -20.16 4.92 -2.34
CA ALA A 137 -20.96 5.48 -1.26
C ALA A 137 -20.19 6.53 -0.45
N ILE A 138 -18.86 6.54 -0.51
CA ILE A 138 -18.02 7.52 0.19
C ILE A 138 -18.24 8.91 -0.44
N PRO A 139 -18.71 9.93 0.32
CA PRO A 139 -18.91 11.28 -0.19
C PRO A 139 -17.62 11.89 -0.74
N ALA A 140 -17.74 12.78 -1.75
CA ALA A 140 -16.57 13.37 -2.37
C ALA A 140 -15.74 14.21 -1.38
N HIS A 141 -16.40 14.99 -0.52
CA HIS A 141 -15.71 15.80 0.48
C HIS A 141 -14.90 14.93 1.47
N GLU A 142 -15.44 13.78 1.87
CA GLU A 142 -14.74 12.80 2.69
C GLU A 142 -13.55 12.18 1.99
N ALA A 143 -13.66 11.84 0.71
CA ALA A 143 -12.55 11.30 -0.08
C ALA A 143 -11.40 12.31 -0.24
N HIS A 144 -11.67 13.60 -0.05
CA HIS A 144 -10.68 14.67 -0.09
C HIS A 144 -10.29 15.18 1.31
N ALA A 145 -10.82 14.59 2.39
CA ALA A 145 -10.53 15.03 3.75
C ALA A 145 -9.04 14.81 4.09
N PRO A 146 -8.35 15.82 4.67
CA PRO A 146 -6.98 15.67 5.14
C PRO A 146 -6.83 14.53 6.16
N GLY A 147 -5.64 13.90 6.18
CA GLY A 147 -5.29 12.89 7.19
C GLY A 147 -5.88 11.50 6.98
N ARG A 148 -6.81 11.29 6.04
CA ARG A 148 -7.37 9.95 5.80
C ARG A 148 -6.47 9.03 4.97
N LEU A 149 -5.73 9.60 4.01
CA LEU A 149 -4.78 8.88 3.19
C LEU A 149 -3.39 9.50 3.40
N PRO A 150 -2.40 8.73 3.87
CA PRO A 150 -1.06 9.26 4.10
C PRO A 150 -0.40 9.63 2.77
N SER A 151 0.27 10.77 2.76
CA SER A 151 1.09 11.23 1.65
C SER A 151 2.52 10.69 1.81
N LEU A 152 3.21 10.41 0.70
CA LEU A 152 4.59 9.94 0.72
C LEU A 152 5.52 11.00 1.34
N ALA A 153 5.14 12.28 1.27
CA ALA A 153 5.83 13.39 1.93
C ALA A 153 5.77 13.33 3.47
N ASP A 154 4.87 12.54 4.06
CA ASP A 154 4.69 12.46 5.51
C ASP A 154 5.70 11.51 6.19
N PHE A 155 6.53 10.83 5.40
CA PHE A 155 7.47 9.80 5.88
C PHE A 155 8.93 10.27 5.89
N SER A 156 9.77 9.59 6.67
CA SER A 156 11.21 9.86 6.68
C SER A 156 11.89 9.50 5.35
N PRO A 157 13.07 10.09 5.02
CA PRO A 157 13.78 9.77 3.78
C PRO A 157 14.09 8.27 3.59
N ALA A 158 14.40 7.55 4.67
CA ALA A 158 14.66 6.11 4.62
C ALA A 158 13.40 5.31 4.23
N GLU A 159 12.27 5.71 4.79
CA GLU A 159 10.95 5.14 4.53
C GLU A 159 10.43 5.44 3.13
N ILE A 160 10.62 6.66 2.65
CA ILE A 160 10.32 7.07 1.27
C ILE A 160 11.09 6.16 0.31
N ASN A 161 12.41 6.05 0.49
CA ASN A 161 13.27 5.23 -0.35
C ASN A 161 12.89 3.74 -0.32
N ARG A 162 12.47 3.21 0.83
CA ARG A 162 11.97 1.84 0.94
C ARG A 162 10.73 1.64 0.07
N ARG A 163 9.75 2.54 0.18
CA ARG A 163 8.48 2.48 -0.57
C ARG A 163 8.71 2.66 -2.06
N LEU A 164 9.52 3.63 -2.48
CA LEU A 164 9.84 3.86 -3.89
C LEU A 164 10.48 2.63 -4.57
N ARG A 165 11.23 1.81 -3.82
CA ARG A 165 11.82 0.56 -4.35
C ARG A 165 10.88 -0.64 -4.31
N ALA A 166 10.01 -0.71 -3.30
CA ALA A 166 9.25 -1.92 -3.01
C ALA A 166 7.80 -1.87 -3.50
N TYR A 167 7.22 -0.68 -3.67
CA TYR A 167 5.79 -0.49 -3.92
C TYR A 167 5.52 -0.29 -5.41
N LEU A 168 4.31 -0.65 -5.82
CA LEU A 168 3.82 -0.37 -7.16
C LEU A 168 3.42 1.11 -7.24
N ALA A 169 4.15 1.88 -8.04
CA ALA A 169 3.78 3.25 -8.38
C ALA A 169 2.89 3.26 -9.63
N PHE A 170 1.75 3.96 -9.54
CA PHE A 170 0.86 4.15 -10.68
C PHE A 170 0.22 5.53 -10.67
N LEU A 171 -0.21 5.95 -11.85
CA LEU A 171 -0.97 7.17 -12.09
C LEU A 171 -1.94 6.94 -13.24
N PHE A 172 -2.98 7.76 -13.28
CA PHE A 172 -3.91 7.78 -14.40
C PHE A 172 -3.75 9.09 -15.16
N VAL A 173 -3.91 9.02 -16.47
CA VAL A 173 -3.89 10.18 -17.35
C VAL A 173 -5.17 10.23 -18.16
N ARG A 174 -5.49 11.42 -18.65
CA ARG A 174 -6.60 11.70 -19.55
C ARG A 174 -6.07 12.61 -20.66
N GLU A 175 -6.75 12.61 -21.80
CA GLU A 175 -6.49 13.58 -22.87
C GLU A 175 -6.47 15.02 -22.28
N PRO A 176 -5.40 15.81 -22.56
CA PRO A 176 -5.20 17.13 -21.96
C PRO A 176 -6.37 18.10 -22.10
N PHE A 177 -7.01 18.21 -23.27
CA PHE A 177 -8.11 19.13 -23.51
C PHE A 177 -9.39 18.69 -22.80
N GLU A 178 -9.69 17.39 -22.75
CA GLU A 178 -10.79 16.87 -21.95
C GLU A 178 -10.58 17.11 -20.45
N ARG A 179 -9.34 16.94 -19.97
CA ARG A 179 -8.98 17.24 -18.58
C ARG A 179 -9.20 18.72 -18.27
N LEU A 180 -8.79 19.60 -19.19
CA LEU A 180 -8.97 21.05 -19.08
C LEU A 180 -10.45 21.43 -19.10
N ALA A 181 -11.22 20.90 -20.05
CA ALA A 181 -12.67 21.13 -20.13
C ALA A 181 -13.40 20.64 -18.86
N SER A 182 -12.99 19.49 -18.31
CA SER A 182 -13.52 18.99 -17.04
C SER A 182 -13.19 19.91 -15.86
N ALA A 183 -11.98 20.48 -15.84
CA ALA A 183 -11.58 21.46 -14.82
C ALA A 183 -12.42 22.75 -14.95
N TYR A 184 -12.52 23.29 -16.16
CA TYR A 184 -13.29 24.49 -16.47
C TYR A 184 -14.76 24.35 -16.02
N ARG A 185 -15.44 23.27 -16.44
CA ARG A 185 -16.83 23.02 -16.04
C ARG A 185 -17.03 22.86 -14.54
N ASN A 186 -16.02 22.36 -13.83
CA ASN A 186 -16.12 22.11 -12.40
C ASN A 186 -15.80 23.33 -11.53
N LYS A 187 -15.01 24.27 -12.03
CA LYS A 187 -14.45 25.37 -11.23
C LYS A 187 -14.85 26.76 -11.72
N LEU A 188 -15.17 26.90 -13.00
CA LEU A 188 -15.34 28.21 -13.64
C LEU A 188 -16.71 28.36 -14.31
N ALA A 189 -17.23 27.31 -14.96
CA ALA A 189 -18.60 27.32 -15.44
C ALA A 189 -19.54 27.29 -14.23
N ARG A 190 -20.29 28.39 -14.05
CA ARG A 190 -21.40 28.48 -13.11
C ARG A 190 -22.68 28.04 -13.79
#